data_AF-A0A2T8HHP9-F1
#
_entry.id   AF-A0A2T8HHP9-F1
#
_cell.length_a   1.000
_cell.length_b   1.000
_cell.length_c   1.000
_cell.angle_alpha   90.00
_cell.angle_beta   90.00
_cell.angle_gamma   90.00
#
_symmetry.space_group_name_H-M   'P 1'
#
loop_
_entity.id
_entity.type
_entity.pdbx_description
1 polymer ?
#
loop_
_entity_poly.entity_id
_entity_poly.type
_entity_poly.pdbx_seq_one_letter_code
_entity_poly.pdbx_strand_id
1 'polypeptide(L)'
;MRKIIGYLLSPLFYAAFGVLIVIFHPIQWLCLKLGGYRAHKWSVDMLNAGLVSCNYLLFNRVQFIDNKQLPTGKPIVFVANHQSMYDIPPLIFFLRRFHGKFISKLELANAGIPSISFNLKHGGAANIDRKDPKQSIAEILKLAQHMHNQKWSAFIFPEGTRTKTGQMKAFSVGGIATLLKKNPDALVVPIAIKGSYKMVQWGMFPLRPFTPMSWEVLAPIEKGDLLLDEIVLAAENAIRAKVEA
;
A
#
# COMPACT_ATOMS: atom_id res chain seq x y z
N MET A 1 -14.06 -0.50 -27.76
CA MET A 1 -13.11 -1.63 -27.91
C MET A 1 -12.49 -2.11 -26.60
N ARG A 2 -11.70 -1.29 -25.85
CA ARG A 2 -11.03 -1.76 -24.61
C ARG A 2 -11.97 -2.36 -23.55
N LYS A 3 -13.19 -1.85 -23.43
CA LYS A 3 -14.19 -2.39 -22.48
C LYS A 3 -14.65 -3.81 -22.82
N ILE A 4 -14.83 -4.10 -24.11
CA ILE A 4 -15.19 -5.43 -24.62
C ILE A 4 -14.04 -6.41 -24.36
N ILE A 5 -12.80 -6.02 -24.68
CA ILE A 5 -11.62 -6.84 -24.36
C ILE A 5 -11.50 -7.06 -22.85
N GLY A 6 -11.81 -6.03 -22.05
CA GLY A 6 -11.89 -6.14 -20.59
C GLY A 6 -12.83 -7.26 -20.13
N TYR A 7 -14.02 -7.41 -20.72
CA TYR A 7 -14.93 -8.51 -20.37
C TYR A 7 -14.33 -9.89 -20.64
N LEU A 8 -13.48 -10.03 -21.65
CA LEU A 8 -12.81 -11.29 -21.99
C LEU A 8 -11.63 -11.59 -21.06
N LEU A 9 -10.81 -10.58 -20.74
CA LEU A 9 -9.57 -10.76 -19.97
C LEU A 9 -9.77 -10.68 -18.45
N SER A 10 -10.81 -9.98 -17.97
CA SER A 10 -11.06 -9.84 -16.52
C SER A 10 -11.31 -11.17 -15.81
N PRO A 11 -12.07 -12.13 -16.38
CA PRO A 11 -12.22 -13.45 -15.76
C PRO A 11 -10.88 -14.17 -15.55
N LEU A 12 -9.97 -14.11 -16.54
CA LEU A 12 -8.63 -14.69 -16.44
C LEU A 12 -7.81 -14.00 -15.34
N PHE A 13 -7.85 -12.67 -15.29
CA PHE A 13 -7.22 -11.90 -14.23
C PHE A 13 -7.74 -12.31 -12.85
N TYR A 14 -9.07 -12.34 -12.66
CA TYR A 14 -9.68 -12.65 -11.37
C TYR A 14 -9.45 -14.09 -10.95
N ALA A 15 -9.49 -15.05 -11.89
CA ALA A 15 -9.15 -16.44 -11.62
C ALA A 15 -7.70 -16.56 -11.13
N ALA A 16 -6.72 -15.99 -11.85
CA ALA A 16 -5.32 -16.03 -11.46
C ALA A 16 -5.07 -15.33 -10.10
N PHE A 17 -5.65 -14.14 -9.91
CA PHE A 17 -5.53 -13.37 -8.68
C PHE A 17 -6.15 -14.12 -7.48
N GLY A 18 -7.34 -14.71 -7.67
CA GLY A 18 -8.04 -15.50 -6.66
C GLY A 18 -7.29 -16.79 -6.30
N VAL A 19 -6.83 -17.54 -7.30
CA VAL A 19 -6.05 -18.78 -7.10
C VAL A 19 -4.78 -18.50 -6.31
N LEU A 20 -4.03 -17.45 -6.64
CA LEU A 20 -2.84 -17.06 -5.88
C LEU A 20 -3.18 -16.79 -4.40
N ILE A 21 -4.23 -16.03 -4.15
CA ILE A 21 -4.66 -15.68 -2.80
C ILE A 21 -5.11 -16.91 -2.00
N VAL A 22 -5.77 -17.88 -2.63
CA VAL A 22 -6.19 -19.13 -1.99
C VAL A 22 -4.99 -20.04 -1.72
N ILE A 23 -4.13 -20.27 -2.71
CA ILE A 23 -2.95 -21.15 -2.58
C ILE A 23 -1.97 -20.60 -1.55
N PHE A 24 -1.73 -19.28 -1.54
CA PHE A 24 -0.81 -18.69 -0.58
C PHE A 24 -1.35 -18.66 0.85
N HIS A 25 -2.64 -18.93 1.09
CA HIS A 25 -3.18 -18.89 2.44
C HIS A 25 -2.59 -20.01 3.34
N PRO A 26 -2.67 -21.31 2.97
CA PRO A 26 -1.99 -22.35 3.73
C PRO A 26 -0.46 -22.20 3.73
N ILE A 27 0.14 -21.65 2.66
CA ILE A 27 1.58 -21.36 2.63
C ILE A 27 1.95 -20.31 3.69
N GLN A 28 1.22 -19.19 3.75
CA GLN A 28 1.43 -18.15 4.76
C GLN A 28 1.27 -18.69 6.16
N TRP A 29 0.24 -19.51 6.40
CA TRP A 29 0.01 -20.14 7.69
C TRP A 29 1.17 -21.07 8.07
N LEU A 30 1.62 -21.94 7.16
CA LEU A 30 2.72 -22.87 7.38
C LEU A 30 4.04 -22.13 7.63
N CYS A 31 4.34 -21.11 6.81
CA CYS A 31 5.49 -20.24 6.99
C CYS A 31 5.46 -19.56 8.36
N LEU A 32 4.31 -19.06 8.81
CA LEU A 32 4.18 -18.45 10.13
C LEU A 32 4.39 -19.47 11.26
N LYS A 33 3.82 -20.67 11.13
CA LYS A 33 3.90 -21.71 12.16
C LYS A 33 5.28 -22.34 12.29
N LEU A 34 5.96 -22.61 11.17
CA LEU A 34 7.25 -23.31 11.18
C LEU A 34 8.46 -22.37 11.14
N GLY A 35 8.34 -21.22 10.48
CA GLY A 35 9.45 -20.27 10.26
C GLY A 35 9.25 -18.89 10.89
N GLY A 36 8.16 -18.70 11.64
CA GLY A 36 7.83 -17.45 12.32
C GLY A 36 7.55 -16.29 11.36
N TYR A 37 7.63 -15.08 11.90
CA TYR A 37 7.30 -13.85 11.18
C TYR A 37 8.14 -13.62 9.92
N ARG A 38 9.44 -13.97 9.93
CA ARG A 38 10.33 -13.76 8.77
C ARG A 38 9.89 -14.61 7.57
N ALA A 39 9.60 -15.88 7.80
CA ALA A 39 9.09 -16.77 6.75
C ALA A 39 7.70 -16.34 6.28
N HIS A 40 6.81 -15.96 7.21
CA HIS A 40 5.48 -15.42 6.85
C HIS A 40 5.62 -14.19 5.94
N LYS A 41 6.45 -13.22 6.32
CA LYS A 41 6.71 -12.02 5.51
C LYS A 41 7.23 -12.38 4.12
N TRP A 42 8.17 -13.32 4.02
CA TRP A 42 8.68 -13.76 2.72
C TRP A 42 7.57 -14.33 1.82
N SER A 43 6.69 -15.16 2.38
CA SER A 43 5.55 -15.70 1.62
C SER A 43 4.57 -14.60 1.18
N VAL A 44 4.39 -13.55 1.98
CA VAL A 44 3.59 -12.37 1.62
C VAL A 44 4.26 -11.58 0.49
N ASP A 45 5.58 -11.40 0.53
CA ASP A 45 6.33 -10.73 -0.54
C ASP A 45 6.18 -11.50 -1.87
N MET A 46 6.28 -12.84 -1.84
CA MET A 46 6.13 -13.70 -3.02
C MET A 46 4.70 -13.72 -3.56
N LEU A 47 3.68 -13.76 -2.69
CA LEU A 47 2.29 -13.58 -3.10
C LEU A 47 2.13 -12.28 -3.88
N ASN A 48 2.62 -11.17 -3.34
CA ASN A 48 2.47 -9.86 -3.97
C ASN A 48 3.24 -9.75 -5.29
N ALA A 49 4.37 -10.45 -5.45
CA ALA A 49 5.04 -10.60 -6.75
C ALA A 49 4.11 -11.26 -7.80
N GLY A 50 3.41 -12.32 -7.40
CA GLY A 50 2.39 -12.98 -8.22
C GLY A 50 1.20 -12.06 -8.54
N LEU A 51 0.67 -11.35 -7.53
CA LEU A 51 -0.45 -10.42 -7.71
C LEU A 51 -0.09 -9.25 -8.65
N VAL A 52 1.15 -8.75 -8.59
CA VAL A 52 1.67 -7.78 -9.55
C VAL A 52 1.68 -8.39 -10.95
N SER A 53 2.14 -9.64 -11.08
CA SER A 53 2.23 -10.34 -12.37
C SER A 53 0.88 -10.59 -13.03
N CYS A 54 -0.22 -10.71 -12.26
CA CYS A 54 -1.57 -10.82 -12.83
C CYS A 54 -1.93 -9.65 -13.76
N ASN A 55 -1.33 -8.47 -13.58
CA ASN A 55 -1.56 -7.32 -14.46
C ASN A 55 -1.20 -7.61 -15.93
N TYR A 56 -0.26 -8.52 -16.19
CA TYR A 56 0.10 -8.90 -17.56
C TYR A 56 -1.02 -9.64 -18.30
N LEU A 57 -1.94 -10.30 -17.60
CA LEU A 57 -3.15 -10.92 -18.21
C LEU A 57 -4.11 -9.88 -18.81
N LEU A 58 -4.04 -8.64 -18.33
CA LEU A 58 -4.77 -7.50 -18.87
C LEU A 58 -3.92 -6.66 -19.83
N PHE A 59 -2.69 -7.10 -20.13
CA PHE A 59 -1.70 -6.31 -20.85
C PHE A 59 -1.45 -4.93 -20.19
N ASN A 60 -1.62 -4.85 -18.86
CA ASN A 60 -1.33 -3.64 -18.11
C ASN A 60 0.18 -3.55 -17.84
N ARG A 61 0.75 -2.35 -17.97
CA ARG A 61 2.18 -2.11 -17.72
C ARG A 61 2.34 -1.53 -16.31
N VAL A 62 3.08 -2.24 -15.46
CA VAL A 62 3.47 -1.77 -14.12
C VAL A 62 4.90 -1.26 -14.16
N GLN A 63 5.09 0.04 -13.95
CA GLN A 63 6.42 0.65 -13.84
C GLN A 63 6.66 1.07 -12.38
N PHE A 64 7.66 0.47 -11.73
CA PHE A 64 8.07 0.88 -10.39
C PHE A 64 9.40 1.63 -10.46
N ILE A 65 9.38 2.90 -10.09
CA ILE A 65 10.55 3.79 -10.09
C ILE A 65 10.97 3.93 -8.62
N ASP A 66 11.97 3.14 -8.23
CA ASP A 66 12.46 3.06 -6.85
C ASP A 66 13.55 4.11 -6.59
N ASN A 67 13.53 4.71 -5.39
CA ASN A 67 14.62 5.51 -4.89
C ASN A 67 15.61 4.62 -4.13
N LYS A 68 16.64 4.16 -4.84
CA LYS A 68 17.66 3.23 -4.31
C LYS A 68 18.55 3.85 -3.22
N GLN A 69 18.53 5.17 -3.05
CA GLN A 69 19.35 5.87 -2.05
C GLN A 69 18.70 5.90 -0.66
N LEU A 70 17.43 5.47 -0.55
CA LEU A 70 16.74 5.43 0.73
C LEU A 70 17.41 4.43 1.70
N PRO A 71 17.72 4.86 2.94
CA PRO A 71 18.42 4.02 3.90
C PRO A 71 17.52 2.90 4.41
N THR A 72 18.05 1.69 4.51
CA THR A 72 17.42 0.57 5.21
C THR A 72 17.77 0.59 6.70
N GLY A 73 16.98 -0.08 7.54
CA GLY A 73 17.28 -0.21 8.98
C GLY A 73 16.85 0.97 9.85
N LYS A 74 16.11 1.93 9.29
CA LYS A 74 15.43 2.98 10.06
C LYS A 74 13.96 3.14 9.64
N PRO A 75 13.07 3.59 10.54
CA PRO A 75 11.67 3.78 10.20
C PRO A 75 11.47 4.81 9.08
N ILE A 76 10.59 4.50 8.14
CA ILE A 76 10.14 5.40 7.08
C ILE A 76 8.61 5.44 7.09
N VAL A 77 8.02 6.63 6.99
CA VAL A 77 6.60 6.84 6.72
C VAL A 77 6.48 7.13 5.23
N PHE A 78 6.07 6.12 4.46
CA PHE A 78 5.74 6.28 3.05
C PHE A 78 4.33 6.85 2.92
N VAL A 79 4.25 8.01 2.29
CA VAL A 79 3.00 8.74 2.05
C VAL A 79 2.65 8.61 0.57
N ALA A 80 1.46 8.13 0.23
CA ALA A 80 1.05 7.96 -1.16
C ALA A 80 -0.38 8.45 -1.42
N ASN A 81 -0.65 8.91 -2.64
CA ASN A 81 -2.02 9.04 -3.13
C ASN A 81 -2.64 7.65 -3.35
N HIS A 82 -3.97 7.55 -3.36
CA HIS A 82 -4.69 6.27 -3.44
C HIS A 82 -5.68 6.21 -4.60
N GLN A 83 -5.42 5.33 -5.56
CA GLN A 83 -6.14 5.22 -6.83
C GLN A 83 -6.95 3.94 -6.97
N SER A 84 -6.46 2.81 -6.45
CA SER A 84 -7.19 1.54 -6.50
C SER A 84 -6.72 0.56 -5.43
N MET A 85 -7.39 -0.59 -5.29
CA MET A 85 -6.86 -1.67 -4.43
C MET A 85 -5.58 -2.31 -5.00
N TYR A 86 -5.31 -2.12 -6.29
CA TYR A 86 -4.13 -2.64 -6.98
C TYR A 86 -2.88 -1.78 -6.75
N ASP A 87 -3.00 -0.70 -5.97
CA ASP A 87 -1.87 0.09 -5.46
C ASP A 87 -1.00 -0.71 -4.49
N ILE A 88 -1.62 -1.65 -3.77
CA ILE A 88 -1.00 -2.33 -2.63
C ILE A 88 0.08 -3.34 -3.04
N PRO A 89 -0.14 -4.26 -4.00
CA PRO A 89 0.85 -5.28 -4.31
C PRO A 89 2.21 -4.76 -4.80
N PRO A 90 2.28 -3.74 -5.70
CA PRO A 90 3.55 -3.15 -6.09
C PRO A 90 4.31 -2.55 -4.90
N LEU A 91 3.62 -1.82 -4.00
CA LEU A 91 4.24 -1.25 -2.81
C LEU A 91 4.81 -2.34 -1.90
N ILE A 92 4.07 -3.43 -1.64
CA ILE A 92 4.57 -4.52 -0.82
C ILE A 92 5.81 -5.16 -1.44
N PHE A 93 5.76 -5.51 -2.73
CA PHE A 93 6.81 -6.29 -3.36
C PHE A 93 8.09 -5.48 -3.64
N PHE A 94 7.96 -4.29 -4.25
CA PHE A 94 9.13 -3.51 -4.66
C PHE A 94 9.80 -2.80 -3.48
N LEU A 95 9.05 -2.44 -2.44
CA LEU A 95 9.58 -1.83 -1.21
C LEU A 95 9.73 -2.83 -0.05
N ARG A 96 9.71 -4.14 -0.34
CA ARG A 96 9.78 -5.21 0.67
C ARG A 96 10.96 -5.11 1.64
N ARG A 97 12.09 -4.50 1.20
CA ARG A 97 13.30 -4.25 2.00
C ARG A 97 13.07 -3.32 3.20
N PHE A 98 12.00 -2.53 3.17
CA PHE A 98 11.63 -1.60 4.25
C PHE A 98 10.61 -2.17 5.23
N HIS A 99 10.17 -3.42 5.04
CA HIS A 99 9.21 -4.06 5.94
C HIS A 99 7.92 -3.24 6.17
N GLY A 100 7.46 -2.55 5.13
CA GLY A 100 6.37 -1.59 5.24
C GLY A 100 5.03 -2.21 5.66
N LYS A 101 4.33 -1.56 6.59
CA LYS A 101 3.02 -1.96 7.14
C LYS A 101 1.95 -0.95 6.79
N PHE A 102 0.76 -1.43 6.46
CA PHE A 102 -0.35 -0.55 6.08
C PHE A 102 -1.20 -0.18 7.29
N ILE A 103 -1.82 0.99 7.20
CA ILE A 103 -3.03 1.33 7.96
C ILE A 103 -4.23 0.85 7.13
N SER A 104 -4.94 -0.16 7.62
CA SER A 104 -6.01 -0.88 6.93
C SER A 104 -7.33 -0.79 7.66
N LYS A 105 -8.43 -1.04 6.96
CA LYS A 105 -9.77 -1.14 7.55
C LYS A 105 -9.90 -2.40 8.39
N LEU A 106 -10.42 -2.30 9.61
CA LEU A 106 -10.66 -3.44 10.50
C LEU A 106 -11.60 -4.47 9.85
N GLU A 107 -12.61 -4.01 9.11
CA GLU A 107 -13.55 -4.88 8.41
C GLU A 107 -12.83 -5.76 7.38
N LEU A 108 -11.77 -5.26 6.73
CA LEU A 108 -11.00 -6.05 5.76
C LEU A 108 -10.17 -7.16 6.45
N ALA A 109 -9.65 -6.88 7.65
CA ALA A 109 -8.99 -7.90 8.46
C ALA A 109 -9.97 -9.00 8.89
N ASN A 110 -11.25 -8.65 9.05
CA ASN A 110 -12.30 -9.57 9.49
C ASN A 110 -13.13 -10.20 8.36
N ALA A 111 -12.96 -9.75 7.11
CA ALA A 111 -13.72 -10.22 5.95
C ALA A 111 -13.47 -11.70 5.57
N GLY A 112 -12.48 -12.36 6.17
CA GLY A 112 -12.17 -13.77 5.87
C GLY A 112 -11.61 -14.00 4.46
N ILE A 113 -11.08 -12.96 3.82
CA ILE A 113 -10.45 -13.09 2.51
C ILE A 113 -9.15 -13.90 2.69
N PRO A 114 -8.99 -15.06 2.03
CA PRO A 114 -7.80 -15.88 2.16
C PRO A 114 -6.55 -15.04 1.91
N SER A 115 -5.41 -15.37 2.54
CA SER A 115 -4.15 -14.60 2.53
C SER A 115 -4.21 -13.13 2.97
N ILE A 116 -5.15 -12.31 2.48
CA ILE A 116 -5.28 -10.88 2.77
C ILE A 116 -5.68 -10.67 4.23
N SER A 117 -6.83 -11.20 4.66
CA SER A 117 -7.28 -11.06 6.05
C SER A 117 -6.30 -11.73 7.03
N PHE A 118 -5.69 -12.84 6.63
CA PHE A 118 -4.64 -13.50 7.41
C PHE A 118 -3.41 -12.63 7.59
N ASN A 119 -2.88 -12.04 6.52
CA ASN A 119 -1.74 -11.11 6.60
C ASN A 119 -2.08 -9.83 7.37
N LEU A 120 -3.30 -9.29 7.24
CA LEU A 120 -3.70 -8.11 8.02
C LEU A 120 -3.69 -8.41 9.53
N LYS A 121 -4.08 -9.61 9.95
CA LYS A 121 -4.10 -10.03 11.36
C LYS A 121 -2.71 -10.36 11.91
N HIS A 122 -1.85 -10.99 11.12
CA HIS A 122 -0.57 -11.55 11.60
C HIS A 122 0.67 -10.81 11.09
N GLY A 123 0.51 -9.97 10.07
CA GLY A 123 1.60 -9.26 9.41
C GLY A 123 1.96 -7.93 10.04
N GLY A 124 1.29 -7.49 11.11
CA GLY A 124 1.62 -6.26 11.85
C GLY A 124 1.07 -4.96 11.27
N ALA A 125 -0.02 -5.03 10.49
CA ALA A 125 -0.76 -3.85 10.04
C ALA A 125 -1.51 -3.16 11.20
N ALA A 126 -1.79 -1.86 11.05
CA ALA A 126 -2.72 -1.15 11.94
C ALA A 126 -4.15 -1.29 11.38
N ASN A 127 -4.96 -2.17 11.97
CA ASN A 127 -6.33 -2.43 11.51
C ASN A 127 -7.32 -1.52 12.26
N ILE A 128 -7.72 -0.43 11.61
CA ILE A 128 -8.50 0.65 12.23
C ILE A 128 -10.00 0.52 11.96
N ASP A 129 -10.79 0.78 12.99
CA ASP A 129 -12.22 1.07 12.87
C ASP A 129 -12.40 2.57 12.66
N ARG A 130 -12.84 2.95 11.47
CA ARG A 130 -13.04 4.36 11.10
C ARG A 130 -14.20 5.03 11.84
N LYS A 131 -15.05 4.24 12.52
CA LYS A 131 -16.14 4.73 13.36
C LYS A 131 -15.70 4.92 14.82
N ASP A 132 -14.54 4.38 15.20
CA ASP A 132 -13.95 4.54 16.53
C ASP A 132 -12.56 5.23 16.43
N PRO A 133 -12.51 6.56 16.59
CA PRO A 133 -11.25 7.30 16.59
C PRO A 133 -10.25 6.85 17.66
N LYS A 134 -10.73 6.41 18.83
CA LYS A 134 -9.85 5.98 19.93
C LYS A 134 -9.16 4.66 19.57
N GLN A 135 -9.92 3.69 19.06
CA GLN A 135 -9.35 2.43 18.56
C GLN A 135 -8.38 2.68 17.40
N SER A 136 -8.75 3.57 16.46
CA SER A 136 -7.90 3.94 15.32
C SER A 136 -6.54 4.49 15.79
N ILE A 137 -6.54 5.43 16.72
CA ILE A 137 -5.31 6.02 17.28
C ILE A 137 -4.48 4.95 18.01
N ALA A 138 -5.11 4.08 18.79
CA ALA A 138 -4.42 3.02 19.51
C ALA A 138 -3.69 2.05 18.57
N GLU A 139 -4.32 1.62 17.47
CA GLU A 139 -3.69 0.74 16.49
C GLU A 139 -2.56 1.43 15.71
N ILE A 140 -2.71 2.71 15.36
CA ILE A 140 -1.63 3.47 14.71
C ILE A 140 -0.46 3.68 15.66
N LEU A 141 -0.70 3.95 16.95
CA LEU A 141 0.34 4.04 17.98
C LEU A 141 1.06 2.70 18.19
N LYS A 142 0.32 1.59 18.18
CA LYS A 142 0.91 0.24 18.25
C LYS A 142 1.82 -0.02 17.04
N LEU A 143 1.37 0.34 15.83
CA LEU A 143 2.23 0.28 14.65
C LEU A 143 3.46 1.20 14.79
N ALA A 144 3.28 2.42 15.29
CA ALA A 144 4.38 3.36 15.54
C ALA A 144 5.42 2.77 16.52
N GLN A 145 4.97 2.06 17.56
CA GLN A 145 5.86 1.36 18.49
C GLN A 145 6.61 0.21 17.81
N HIS A 146 5.94 -0.58 16.96
CA HIS A 146 6.61 -1.63 16.19
C HIS A 146 7.63 -1.06 15.20
N MET A 147 7.32 0.05 14.53
CA MET A 147 8.28 0.77 13.69
C MET A 147 9.54 1.13 14.47
N HIS A 148 9.39 1.71 15.66
CA HIS A 148 10.52 2.10 16.51
C HIS A 148 11.40 0.90 16.89
N ASN A 149 10.76 -0.17 17.37
CA ASN A 149 11.43 -1.36 17.92
C ASN A 149 12.07 -2.22 16.82
N GLN A 150 11.36 -2.43 15.71
CA GLN A 150 11.72 -3.39 14.67
C GLN A 150 12.31 -2.74 13.41
N LYS A 151 12.42 -1.40 13.40
CA LYS A 151 12.85 -0.59 12.25
C LYS A 151 11.97 -0.83 11.01
N TRP A 152 10.69 -1.12 11.22
CA TRP A 152 9.72 -1.24 10.14
C TRP A 152 9.32 0.14 9.61
N SER A 153 8.87 0.17 8.36
CA SER A 153 8.23 1.33 7.75
C SER A 153 6.71 1.22 7.80
N ALA A 154 6.03 2.33 7.55
CA ALA A 154 4.58 2.38 7.38
C ALA A 154 4.22 2.94 5.99
N PHE A 155 3.14 2.43 5.43
CA PHE A 155 2.46 2.99 4.27
C PHE A 155 1.16 3.63 4.73
N ILE A 156 0.96 4.89 4.36
CA ILE A 156 -0.26 5.62 4.64
C ILE A 156 -0.78 6.29 3.37
N PHE A 157 -2.10 6.25 3.21
CA PHE A 157 -2.85 6.93 2.16
C PHE A 157 -3.68 8.06 2.80
N PRO A 158 -3.13 9.29 2.92
CA PRO A 158 -3.74 10.32 3.76
C PRO A 158 -5.04 10.91 3.18
N GLU A 159 -5.36 10.62 1.91
CA GLU A 159 -6.67 10.92 1.31
C GLU A 159 -7.83 10.16 2.01
N GLY A 160 -7.51 9.11 2.78
CA GLY A 160 -8.45 8.27 3.52
C GLY A 160 -9.34 7.37 2.65
N THR A 161 -9.47 7.66 1.36
CA THR A 161 -10.30 6.94 0.40
C THR A 161 -9.64 6.93 -0.98
N ARG A 162 -9.95 5.91 -1.79
CA ARG A 162 -9.52 5.86 -3.19
C ARG A 162 -10.22 6.94 -4.00
N THR A 163 -9.51 7.55 -4.94
CA THR A 163 -10.15 8.44 -5.93
C THR A 163 -11.08 7.65 -6.85
N LYS A 164 -12.19 8.27 -7.25
CA LYS A 164 -13.11 7.76 -8.27
C LYS A 164 -12.89 8.43 -9.63
N THR A 165 -12.22 9.58 -9.63
CA THR A 165 -12.05 10.45 -10.81
C THR A 165 -10.60 10.49 -11.30
N GLY A 166 -9.66 9.98 -10.52
CA GLY A 166 -8.22 10.13 -10.77
C GLY A 166 -7.62 11.37 -10.12
N GLN A 167 -8.46 12.30 -9.63
CA GLN A 167 -8.02 13.51 -8.93
C GLN A 167 -7.63 13.19 -7.48
N MET A 168 -6.55 13.83 -7.03
CA MET A 168 -6.03 13.67 -5.68
C MET A 168 -6.73 14.61 -4.69
N LYS A 169 -7.15 14.06 -3.55
CA LYS A 169 -7.73 14.81 -2.44
C LYS A 169 -6.66 15.39 -1.51
N ALA A 170 -7.06 16.34 -0.67
CA ALA A 170 -6.22 16.86 0.40
C ALA A 170 -5.81 15.74 1.39
N PHE A 171 -4.61 15.85 1.93
CA PHE A 171 -4.04 14.87 2.84
C PHE A 171 -4.38 15.17 4.30
N SER A 172 -4.87 14.15 5.02
CA SER A 172 -5.11 14.24 6.46
C SER A 172 -3.82 14.06 7.26
N VAL A 173 -3.58 14.95 8.22
CA VAL A 173 -2.34 14.97 9.02
C VAL A 173 -2.33 13.91 10.13
N GLY A 174 -3.47 13.64 10.77
CA GLY A 174 -3.52 12.92 12.05
C GLY A 174 -2.88 11.53 12.07
N GLY A 175 -3.00 10.76 10.97
CA GLY A 175 -2.37 9.44 10.87
C GLY A 175 -0.85 9.52 10.79
N ILE A 176 -0.32 10.48 10.01
CA ILE A 176 1.11 10.76 9.90
C ILE A 176 1.64 11.26 11.26
N ALA A 177 0.92 12.19 11.89
CA ALA A 177 1.24 12.69 13.23
C ALA A 177 1.43 11.56 14.24
N THR A 178 0.49 10.61 14.25
CA THR A 178 0.47 9.53 15.22
C THR A 178 1.62 8.55 15.02
N LEU A 179 2.00 8.26 13.76
CA LEU A 179 3.19 7.45 13.45
C LEU A 179 4.49 8.13 13.91
N LEU A 180 4.59 9.45 13.73
CA LEU A 180 5.78 10.22 14.07
C LEU A 180 5.96 10.43 15.59
N LYS A 181 4.89 10.34 16.41
CA LYS A 181 5.00 10.45 17.88
C LYS A 181 6.01 9.49 18.51
N LYS A 182 6.17 8.27 17.97
CA LYS A 182 7.17 7.28 18.42
C LYS A 182 8.40 7.20 17.52
N ASN A 183 8.40 7.95 16.42
CA ASN A 183 9.44 7.92 15.40
C ASN A 183 9.75 9.34 14.91
N PRO A 184 10.19 10.26 15.79
CA PRO A 184 10.45 11.65 15.42
C PRO A 184 11.49 11.77 14.29
N ASP A 185 12.43 10.82 14.20
CA ASP A 185 13.48 10.81 13.17
C ASP A 185 13.10 10.02 11.90
N ALA A 186 11.88 9.47 11.81
CA ALA A 186 11.46 8.73 10.63
C ALA A 186 11.41 9.62 9.39
N LEU A 187 11.93 9.15 8.27
CA LEU A 187 11.78 9.89 7.01
C LEU A 187 10.30 9.90 6.59
N VAL A 188 9.84 11.03 6.06
CA VAL A 188 8.56 11.09 5.34
C VAL A 188 8.89 11.05 3.86
N VAL A 189 8.50 9.96 3.19
CA VAL A 189 8.86 9.72 1.78
C VAL A 189 7.60 9.67 0.94
N PRO A 190 7.38 10.65 0.04
CA PRO A 190 6.23 10.64 -0.84
C PRO A 190 6.37 9.59 -1.95
N ILE A 191 5.26 8.98 -2.36
CA ILE A 191 5.15 8.06 -3.49
C ILE A 191 4.00 8.52 -4.38
N ALA A 192 4.30 8.82 -5.65
CA ALA A 192 3.31 9.18 -6.64
C ALA A 192 2.83 7.95 -7.41
N ILE A 193 1.53 7.68 -7.34
CA ILE A 193 0.85 6.60 -8.05
C ILE A 193 0.05 7.20 -9.21
N LYS A 194 0.35 6.76 -10.44
CA LYS A 194 -0.37 7.16 -11.66
C LYS A 194 -1.05 5.98 -12.34
N GLY A 195 -2.21 6.25 -12.93
CA GLY A 195 -2.89 5.36 -13.87
C GLY A 195 -3.64 4.18 -13.26
N SER A 196 -3.38 3.82 -12.00
CA SER A 196 -4.02 2.67 -11.33
C SER A 196 -5.55 2.80 -11.26
N TYR A 197 -6.10 4.01 -11.10
CA TYR A 197 -7.56 4.21 -11.12
C TYR A 197 -8.19 3.85 -12.47
N LYS A 198 -7.44 4.02 -13.58
CA LYS A 198 -7.94 3.72 -14.93
C LYS A 198 -8.24 2.24 -15.11
N MET A 199 -7.55 1.36 -14.37
CA MET A 199 -7.81 -0.08 -14.37
C MET A 199 -9.22 -0.41 -13.88
N VAL A 200 -9.75 0.37 -12.91
CA VAL A 200 -11.05 0.16 -12.25
C VAL A 200 -12.08 1.24 -12.58
N GLN A 201 -11.83 2.06 -13.61
CA GLN A 201 -12.69 3.20 -13.95
C GLN A 201 -14.13 2.81 -14.35
N TRP A 202 -14.38 1.54 -14.67
CA TRP A 202 -15.71 1.01 -15.00
C TRP A 202 -16.35 0.27 -13.82
N GLY A 203 -15.79 0.40 -12.62
CA GLY A 203 -16.12 -0.41 -11.46
C GLY A 203 -15.21 -1.62 -11.33
N MET A 204 -15.65 -2.60 -10.53
CA MET A 204 -14.90 -3.84 -10.31
C MET A 204 -15.03 -4.84 -11.46
N PHE A 205 -15.94 -4.65 -12.41
CA PHE A 205 -16.02 -5.51 -13.58
C PHE A 205 -16.67 -4.79 -14.78
N PRO A 206 -16.06 -4.84 -15.97
CA PRO A 206 -14.76 -5.41 -16.28
C PRO A 206 -13.62 -4.47 -15.88
N LEU A 207 -12.42 -5.02 -15.71
CA LEU A 207 -11.19 -4.25 -15.59
C LEU A 207 -10.74 -3.71 -16.96
N ARG A 208 -10.07 -2.56 -16.97
CA ARG A 208 -9.52 -1.94 -18.17
C ARG A 208 -8.17 -2.56 -18.55
N PRO A 209 -8.05 -3.18 -19.74
CA PRO A 209 -6.77 -3.66 -20.25
C PRO A 209 -5.95 -2.54 -20.91
N PHE A 210 -4.67 -2.81 -21.16
CA PHE A 210 -3.70 -1.89 -21.77
C PHE A 210 -3.57 -0.58 -20.99
N THR A 211 -3.52 -0.70 -19.66
CA THR A 211 -3.42 0.43 -18.74
C THR A 211 -1.97 0.59 -18.28
N PRO A 212 -1.28 1.68 -18.67
CA PRO A 212 0.00 2.03 -18.07
C PRO A 212 -0.20 2.56 -16.66
N MET A 213 0.58 2.05 -15.72
CA MET A 213 0.53 2.42 -14.31
C MET A 213 1.95 2.61 -13.79
N SER A 214 2.16 3.59 -12.91
CA SER A 214 3.46 3.83 -12.32
C SER A 214 3.39 4.13 -10.83
N TRP A 215 4.43 3.71 -10.11
CA TRP A 215 4.69 4.03 -8.72
C TRP A 215 6.08 4.67 -8.67
N GLU A 216 6.16 5.94 -8.31
CA GLU A 216 7.42 6.69 -8.26
C GLU A 216 7.72 7.10 -6.82
N VAL A 217 8.82 6.59 -6.28
CA VAL A 217 9.30 6.94 -4.94
C VAL A 217 10.11 8.24 -5.05
N LEU A 218 9.62 9.30 -4.40
CA LEU A 218 10.21 10.63 -4.49
C LEU A 218 11.34 10.83 -3.48
N ALA A 219 11.96 12.01 -3.51
CA ALA A 219 12.90 12.42 -2.48
C ALA A 219 12.20 12.50 -1.11
N PRO A 220 12.86 12.12 0.01
CA PRO A 220 12.34 12.36 1.34
C PRO A 220 12.06 13.85 1.56
N ILE A 221 11.00 14.17 2.29
CA ILE A 221 10.76 15.53 2.76
C ILE A 221 11.79 15.85 3.84
N GLU A 222 12.58 16.89 3.61
CA GLU A 222 13.48 17.43 4.61
C GLU A 222 12.65 18.06 5.73
N LYS A 223 12.85 17.59 6.96
CA LYS A 223 12.05 18.06 8.10
C LYS A 223 12.45 19.47 8.53
N GLY A 224 13.76 19.75 8.64
CA GLY A 224 14.25 21.04 9.13
C GLY A 224 13.49 21.50 10.38
N ASP A 225 13.06 22.77 10.37
CA ASP A 225 12.18 23.38 11.37
C ASP A 225 10.69 23.34 10.99
N LEU A 226 10.31 22.57 9.96
CA LEU A 226 8.93 22.52 9.47
C LEU A 226 7.99 21.93 10.52
N LEU A 227 6.83 22.56 10.63
CA LEU A 227 5.70 22.02 11.36
C LEU A 227 5.15 20.79 10.62
N LEU A 228 4.44 19.95 11.37
CA LEU A 228 3.92 18.70 10.82
C LEU A 228 2.99 18.93 9.61
N ASP A 229 2.12 19.92 9.68
CA ASP A 229 1.19 20.25 8.60
C ASP A 229 1.94 20.67 7.33
N GLU A 230 3.08 21.35 7.48
CA GLU A 230 3.95 21.76 6.37
C GLU A 230 4.67 20.55 5.75
N ILE A 231 5.11 19.59 6.56
CA ILE A 231 5.69 18.32 6.07
C ILE A 231 4.66 17.55 5.24
N VAL A 232 3.41 17.47 5.71
CA VAL A 232 2.32 16.79 5.00
C VAL A 232 1.95 17.52 3.72
N LEU A 233 1.86 18.85 3.76
CA LEU A 233 1.59 19.68 2.60
C LEU A 233 2.71 19.59 1.56
N ALA A 234 3.98 19.56 1.98
CA ALA A 234 5.12 19.36 1.09
C ALA A 234 5.06 17.99 0.41
N ALA A 235 4.73 16.93 1.15
CA ALA A 235 4.51 15.60 0.58
C ALA A 235 3.34 15.57 -0.41
N GLU A 236 2.22 16.22 -0.08
CA GLU A 236 1.07 16.36 -0.95
C GLU A 236 1.45 17.07 -2.26
N ASN A 237 2.11 18.23 -2.18
CA ASN A 237 2.52 19.01 -3.35
C ASN A 237 3.51 18.25 -4.23
N ALA A 238 4.48 17.54 -3.63
CA ALA A 238 5.43 16.71 -4.38
C ALA A 238 4.73 15.60 -5.16
N ILE A 239 3.72 14.94 -4.55
CA ILE A 239 2.93 13.91 -5.24
C ILE A 239 2.03 14.55 -6.31
N ARG A 240 1.39 15.68 -6.00
CA ARG A 240 0.50 16.40 -6.94
C ARG A 240 1.24 16.81 -8.21
N ALA A 241 2.42 17.42 -8.05
CA ALA A 241 3.28 17.82 -9.16
C ALA A 241 3.65 16.66 -10.08
N LYS A 242 3.76 15.44 -9.52
CA LYS A 242 3.91 14.24 -10.33
C LYS A 242 2.58 13.86 -10.95
N VAL A 243 1.53 13.59 -10.18
CA VAL A 243 0.25 13.02 -10.65
C VAL A 243 -0.44 13.87 -11.71
N GLU A 244 -0.34 15.19 -11.61
CA GLU A 244 -1.03 16.17 -12.49
C GLU A 244 -0.18 16.68 -13.67
N ALA A 245 1.10 16.27 -13.74
CA ALA A 245 1.95 16.46 -14.92
C ALA A 245 1.74 15.36 -15.97
#